data_AF-A0A803L290-F1
#
_entry.id   AF-A0A803L290-F1
#
_cell.length_a   1.000
_cell.length_b   1.000
_cell.length_c   1.000
_cell.angle_alpha   90.00
_cell.angle_beta   90.00
_cell.angle_gamma   90.00
#
_symmetry.space_group_name_H-M   'P 1'
#
loop_
_entity.id
_entity.type
_entity.pdbx_description
1 polymer ?
#
loop_
_entity_poly.entity_id
_entity_poly.type
_entity_poly.pdbx_seq_one_letter_code
_entity_poly.pdbx_strand_id
1 'polypeptide(L)'
;MESGWVKNATASTSPDKEQPLIRSSKPPSPSQSVDQDDDAPDVKVIAQRGKIALRDFPHSRYQCARYPFSKTPHKTHCKLCHCYVCDIAAPCAEWSDHCDADHGPYSDWLYLRRKKRGQDYESDSDLDYVE
;
A
#
# COMPACT_ATOMS: atom_id res chain seq x y z
N MET A 1 -17.54 -6.96 -53.86
CA MET A 1 -17.59 -6.19 -52.60
C MET A 1 -17.28 -7.17 -51.49
N GLU A 2 -16.09 -7.03 -50.93
CA GLU A 2 -15.50 -7.90 -49.91
C GLU A 2 -16.22 -7.79 -48.57
N SER A 3 -16.46 -8.94 -47.94
CA SER A 3 -16.58 -9.16 -46.49
C SER A 3 -16.69 -10.68 -46.33
N GLY A 4 -15.63 -11.45 -46.07
CA GLY A 4 -14.67 -11.23 -44.99
C GLY A 4 -15.38 -11.57 -43.69
N TRP A 5 -15.09 -12.75 -43.13
CA TRP A 5 -14.77 -13.02 -41.72
C TRP A 5 -14.60 -14.54 -41.59
N VAL A 6 -13.34 -14.94 -41.47
CA VAL A 6 -12.92 -16.31 -41.19
C VAL A 6 -13.21 -16.64 -39.72
N LYS A 7 -13.71 -17.86 -39.52
CA LYS A 7 -14.00 -18.50 -38.23
C LYS A 7 -12.76 -19.26 -37.78
N ASN A 8 -12.15 -18.84 -36.68
CA ASN A 8 -10.96 -19.50 -36.13
C ASN A 8 -11.35 -20.09 -34.77
N ALA A 9 -11.52 -21.41 -34.76
CA ALA A 9 -11.66 -22.21 -33.55
C ALA A 9 -10.33 -22.29 -32.80
N THR A 10 -10.44 -22.44 -31.49
CA THR A 10 -9.39 -22.55 -30.48
C THR A 10 -8.50 -23.78 -30.66
N ALA A 11 -7.18 -23.61 -30.59
CA ALA A 11 -6.25 -24.69 -30.26
C ALA A 11 -5.24 -24.17 -29.23
N SER A 12 -5.33 -24.75 -28.04
CA SER A 12 -4.41 -24.56 -26.92
C SER A 12 -3.03 -25.12 -27.25
N THR A 13 -1.99 -24.31 -27.11
CA THR A 13 -0.65 -24.82 -26.78
C THR A 13 -0.02 -23.86 -25.77
N SER A 14 0.17 -24.39 -24.57
CA SER A 14 0.78 -23.76 -23.41
C SER A 14 2.24 -23.38 -23.69
N PRO A 15 2.67 -22.13 -23.43
CA PRO A 15 4.06 -21.81 -23.19
C PRO A 15 4.34 -21.66 -21.69
N ASP A 16 5.54 -22.03 -21.33
CA ASP A 16 6.07 -22.30 -20.01
C ASP A 16 5.73 -21.29 -18.91
N LYS A 17 5.35 -21.86 -17.76
CA LYS A 17 4.99 -21.22 -16.52
C LYS A 17 6.26 -20.84 -15.76
N GLU A 18 6.92 -19.76 -16.17
CA GLU A 18 7.93 -19.12 -15.32
C GLU A 18 7.26 -18.21 -14.29
N GLN A 19 7.69 -18.38 -13.04
CA GLN A 19 7.03 -17.95 -11.82
C GLN A 19 7.33 -16.48 -11.47
N PRO A 20 6.54 -15.89 -10.56
CA PRO A 20 7.17 -15.19 -9.45
C PRO A 20 6.81 -15.88 -8.15
N LEU A 21 7.82 -16.52 -7.55
CA LEU A 21 7.78 -16.96 -6.16
C LEU A 21 7.67 -15.71 -5.26
N ILE A 22 6.43 -15.33 -4.91
CA ILE A 22 6.20 -14.36 -3.85
C ILE A 22 6.54 -15.00 -2.51
N ARG A 23 7.79 -14.87 -2.08
CA ARG A 23 8.19 -15.21 -0.71
C ARG A 23 7.56 -14.18 0.22
N SER A 24 6.43 -14.53 0.83
CA SER A 24 5.81 -13.82 1.94
C SER A 24 6.78 -13.73 3.11
N SER A 25 7.67 -12.74 3.05
CA SER A 25 8.57 -12.43 4.14
C SER A 25 7.77 -11.53 5.08
N LYS A 26 7.25 -12.12 6.15
CA LYS A 26 6.70 -11.37 7.29
C LYS A 26 7.74 -10.31 7.69
N PRO A 27 7.43 -9.00 7.62
CA PRO A 27 8.38 -8.01 8.09
C PRO A 27 8.60 -8.23 9.59
N PRO A 28 9.86 -8.32 10.05
CA PRO A 28 10.13 -8.47 11.47
C PRO A 28 9.61 -7.25 12.23
N SER A 29 8.89 -7.51 13.30
CA SER A 29 8.53 -6.52 14.31
C SER A 29 9.80 -5.89 14.88
N PRO A 30 9.90 -4.56 15.08
CA PRO A 30 11.04 -3.95 15.72
C PRO A 30 10.94 -4.19 17.23
N SER A 31 11.21 -5.42 17.66
CA SER A 31 11.43 -5.75 19.06
C SER A 31 12.93 -5.73 19.28
N GLN A 32 13.39 -4.64 19.87
CA GLN A 32 14.76 -4.48 20.34
C GLN A 32 15.05 -5.51 21.43
N SER A 33 15.85 -6.50 21.08
CA SER A 33 16.93 -7.07 21.88
C SER A 33 17.71 -7.99 20.95
N VAL A 34 18.61 -7.42 20.16
CA VAL A 34 19.64 -8.23 19.50
C VAL A 34 20.65 -8.57 20.59
N ASP A 35 20.65 -9.83 21.04
CA ASP A 35 21.81 -10.40 21.69
C ASP A 35 22.96 -10.24 20.68
N GLN A 36 23.95 -9.44 21.05
CA GLN A 36 25.11 -9.15 20.22
C GLN A 36 25.98 -10.41 20.16
N ASP A 37 25.81 -11.22 19.12
CA ASP A 37 26.95 -11.95 18.57
C ASP A 37 27.87 -10.91 17.94
N ASP A 38 28.88 -10.47 18.70
CA ASP A 38 29.89 -9.44 18.34
C ASP A 38 30.72 -9.77 17.07
N ASP A 39 30.48 -10.91 16.42
CA ASP A 39 31.22 -11.41 15.26
C ASP A 39 30.45 -11.27 13.91
N ALA A 40 29.22 -10.75 13.92
CA ALA A 40 28.50 -10.49 12.67
C ALA A 40 28.96 -9.15 12.04
N PRO A 41 29.35 -9.12 10.76
CA PRO A 41 29.76 -7.86 10.11
C PRO A 41 28.57 -6.90 9.97
N ASP A 42 28.72 -5.68 10.50
CA ASP A 42 27.77 -4.59 10.33
C ASP A 42 27.63 -4.21 8.84
N VAL A 43 26.39 -4.20 8.33
CA VAL A 43 26.08 -3.75 6.96
C VAL A 43 25.51 -2.33 7.00
N LYS A 44 26.16 -1.40 6.28
CA LYS A 44 25.71 -0.01 6.14
C LYS A 44 25.31 0.31 4.69
N VAL A 45 24.13 0.90 4.51
CA VAL A 45 23.70 1.45 3.22
C VAL A 45 24.48 2.74 2.94
N ILE A 46 25.35 2.73 1.93
CA ILE A 46 26.23 3.87 1.59
C ILE A 46 25.66 4.79 0.49
N ALA A 47 24.70 4.31 -0.30
CA ALA A 47 24.09 5.09 -1.36
C ALA A 47 22.73 4.52 -1.80
N GLN A 48 21.90 5.40 -2.36
CA GLN A 48 20.65 5.04 -3.04
C GLN A 48 20.61 5.72 -4.40
N ARG A 49 20.18 5.00 -5.45
CA ARG A 49 20.06 5.51 -6.82
C ARG A 49 18.65 5.26 -7.35
N GLY A 50 18.18 6.13 -8.26
CA GLY A 50 16.86 6.02 -8.89
C GLY A 50 15.72 6.69 -8.10
N LYS A 51 14.48 6.41 -8.52
CA LYS A 51 13.26 6.91 -7.86
C LYS A 51 12.95 6.08 -6.61
N ILE A 52 12.61 6.76 -5.53
CA ILE A 52 12.23 6.15 -4.25
C ILE A 52 10.71 6.22 -4.10
N ALA A 53 10.06 5.07 -3.94
CA ALA A 53 8.60 4.99 -3.80
C ALA A 53 8.02 6.00 -2.80
N LEU A 54 8.59 6.05 -1.60
CA LEU A 54 8.09 6.86 -0.47
C LEU A 54 8.57 8.32 -0.43
N ARG A 55 9.30 8.75 -1.46
CA ARG A 55 9.80 10.14 -1.57
C ARG A 55 9.39 10.79 -2.88
N ASP A 56 9.41 10.02 -3.96
CA ASP A 56 9.35 10.52 -5.33
C ASP A 56 8.03 10.14 -6.04
N PHE A 57 7.14 9.37 -5.38
CA PHE A 57 5.79 9.07 -5.84
C PHE A 57 4.74 9.44 -4.78
N PRO A 58 3.45 9.57 -5.15
CA PRO A 58 2.37 9.78 -4.19
C PRO A 58 2.36 8.71 -3.10
N HIS A 59 2.34 9.12 -1.84
CA HIS A 59 2.38 8.20 -0.69
C HIS A 59 1.56 8.74 0.48
N SER A 60 1.09 7.83 1.34
CA SER A 60 0.36 8.23 2.54
C SER A 60 1.32 8.94 3.50
N ARG A 61 0.80 9.87 4.28
CA ARG A 61 1.62 10.68 5.18
C ARG A 61 2.48 9.86 6.14
N TYR A 62 1.96 8.79 6.75
CA TYR A 62 2.73 7.92 7.65
C TYR A 62 3.93 7.24 6.99
N GLN A 63 3.95 7.14 5.65
CA GLN A 63 5.02 6.54 4.87
C GLN A 63 6.04 7.56 4.35
N CYS A 64 5.90 8.86 4.65
CA CYS A 64 6.75 9.88 4.07
C CYS A 64 8.22 9.72 4.48
N ALA A 65 9.09 9.39 3.52
CA ALA A 65 10.52 9.24 3.76
C ALA A 65 11.22 10.60 4.01
N ARG A 66 10.64 11.71 3.50
CA ARG A 66 11.17 13.07 3.71
C ARG A 66 10.85 13.61 5.11
N TYR A 67 9.68 13.27 5.64
CA TYR A 67 9.23 13.70 6.96
C TYR A 67 8.80 12.48 7.79
N PRO A 68 9.72 11.65 8.29
CA PRO A 68 9.35 10.48 9.08
C PRO A 68 8.56 10.86 10.34
N PHE A 69 7.54 10.10 10.71
CA PHE A 69 6.75 10.33 11.93
C PHE A 69 7.60 10.37 13.21
N SER A 70 8.61 9.51 13.30
CA SER A 70 9.52 9.48 14.45
C SER A 70 10.39 10.73 14.62
N LYS A 71 10.47 11.60 13.60
CA LYS A 71 11.38 12.76 13.59
C LYS A 71 10.69 14.09 13.32
N THR A 72 9.43 14.07 12.92
CA THR A 72 8.73 15.28 12.44
C THR A 72 7.29 15.30 12.95
N PRO A 73 6.73 16.50 13.21
CA PRO A 73 5.32 16.60 13.56
C PRO A 73 4.44 15.98 12.47
N HIS A 74 3.42 15.23 12.85
CA HIS A 74 2.57 14.49 11.91
C HIS A 74 1.84 15.42 10.93
N LYS A 75 1.49 16.64 11.37
CA LYS A 75 0.92 17.70 10.51
C LYS A 75 1.81 18.12 9.33
N THR A 76 3.13 17.93 9.42
CA THR A 76 4.09 18.34 8.39
C THR A 76 4.04 17.39 7.20
N HIS A 77 3.77 17.86 5.98
CA HIS A 77 3.66 17.00 4.79
C HIS A 77 4.54 17.47 3.63
N CYS A 78 4.89 16.56 2.72
CA CYS A 78 5.56 16.91 1.47
C CYS A 78 4.55 17.08 0.33
N LYS A 79 5.01 17.56 -0.84
CA LYS A 79 4.18 17.80 -2.03
C LYS A 79 3.53 16.53 -2.61
N LEU A 80 4.06 15.35 -2.27
CA LEU A 80 3.57 14.05 -2.75
C LEU A 80 2.81 13.28 -1.66
N CYS A 81 2.64 13.86 -0.47
CA CYS A 81 1.81 13.23 0.55
C CYS A 81 0.33 13.31 0.14
N HIS A 82 -0.41 12.24 0.44
CA HIS A 82 -1.87 12.25 0.42
C HIS A 82 -2.43 11.93 1.82
N CYS A 83 -3.66 12.38 2.07
CA CYS A 83 -4.44 11.97 3.22
C CYS A 83 -4.86 10.51 3.06
N TYR A 84 -4.48 9.66 4.02
CA TYR A 84 -4.80 8.24 4.00
C TYR A 84 -6.32 7.98 4.01
N VAL A 85 -7.07 8.77 4.79
CA VAL A 85 -8.53 8.61 4.93
C VAL A 85 -9.28 9.07 3.68
N CYS A 86 -8.89 10.20 3.10
CA CYS A 86 -9.63 10.84 2.00
C CYS A 86 -9.12 10.48 0.60
N ASP A 87 -7.97 9.83 0.46
CA ASP A 87 -7.32 9.52 -0.82
C ASP A 87 -7.09 10.75 -1.73
N ILE A 88 -6.88 11.94 -1.13
CA ILE A 88 -6.56 13.20 -1.82
C ILE A 88 -5.23 13.79 -1.37
N ALA A 89 -4.66 14.68 -2.18
CA ALA A 89 -3.41 15.38 -1.85
C ALA A 89 -3.50 16.07 -0.47
N ALA A 90 -2.45 15.95 0.34
CA ALA A 90 -2.38 16.60 1.64
C ALA A 90 -2.09 18.11 1.49
N PRO A 91 -2.73 18.96 2.31
CA PRO A 91 -3.67 18.63 3.37
C PRO A 91 -5.12 18.49 2.84
N CYS A 92 -5.91 17.60 3.44
CA CYS A 92 -7.36 17.57 3.24
C CYS A 92 -8.07 18.58 4.14
N ALA A 93 -9.39 18.75 3.99
CA ALA A 93 -10.19 19.64 4.84
C ALA A 93 -10.06 19.31 6.35
N GLU A 94 -10.06 18.02 6.71
CA GLU A 94 -9.95 17.54 8.11
C GLU A 94 -8.52 17.12 8.47
N TRP A 95 -7.52 17.81 7.92
CA TRP A 95 -6.13 17.39 8.07
C TRP A 95 -5.64 17.35 9.51
N SER A 96 -6.16 18.21 10.39
CA SER A 96 -5.78 18.23 11.79
C SER A 96 -6.01 16.91 12.52
N ASP A 97 -7.03 16.15 12.08
CA ASP A 97 -7.37 14.84 12.66
C ASP A 97 -6.80 13.71 11.79
N HIS A 98 -6.82 13.87 10.46
CA HIS A 98 -6.33 12.86 9.53
C HIS A 98 -4.80 12.80 9.38
N CYS A 99 -4.04 13.75 9.95
CA CYS A 99 -2.59 13.75 9.83
C CYS A 99 -1.92 12.58 10.58
N ASP A 100 -2.59 12.02 11.58
CA ASP A 100 -2.12 10.89 12.38
C ASP A 100 -2.54 9.53 11.79
N ALA A 101 -3.25 9.54 10.66
CA ALA A 101 -3.77 8.33 10.05
C ALA A 101 -2.66 7.40 9.52
N ASP A 102 -2.75 6.13 9.89
CA ASP A 102 -1.83 5.06 9.49
C ASP A 102 -2.58 3.78 9.06
N HIS A 103 -1.82 2.76 8.66
CA HIS A 103 -2.33 1.42 8.32
C HIS A 103 -2.10 0.44 9.49
N GLY A 104 -2.24 0.91 10.73
CA GLY A 104 -2.16 0.06 11.92
C GLY A 104 -3.37 -0.87 12.04
N PRO A 105 -3.19 -2.16 12.39
CA PRO A 105 -4.29 -3.13 12.51
C PRO A 105 -5.27 -2.81 13.66
N TYR A 106 -4.89 -1.93 14.58
CA TYR A 106 -5.68 -1.53 15.75
C TYR A 106 -6.26 -0.11 15.62
N SER A 107 -6.27 0.45 14.42
CA SER A 107 -6.76 1.81 14.18
C SER A 107 -8.08 1.82 13.42
N ASP A 108 -8.95 2.79 13.74
CA ASP A 108 -10.21 3.00 13.03
C ASP A 108 -10.01 3.63 11.63
N TRP A 109 -8.77 3.98 11.26
CA TRP A 109 -8.46 4.64 9.99
C TRP A 109 -8.87 3.84 8.77
N LEU A 110 -8.74 2.51 8.81
CA LEU A 110 -9.18 1.65 7.71
C LEU A 110 -10.70 1.70 7.52
N TYR A 111 -11.45 1.72 8.61
CA TYR A 111 -12.91 1.88 8.57
C TYR A 111 -13.28 3.26 8.02
N LEU A 112 -12.68 4.33 8.55
CA LEU A 112 -12.94 5.70 8.08
C LEU A 112 -12.61 5.87 6.60
N ARG A 113 -11.51 5.29 6.13
CA ARG A 113 -11.13 5.30 4.71
C ARG A 113 -12.14 4.55 3.83
N ARG A 114 -12.58 3.35 4.23
CA ARG A 114 -13.60 2.57 3.50
C ARG A 114 -14.91 3.35 3.41
N LYS A 115 -15.35 3.92 4.53
CA LYS A 115 -16.53 4.80 4.60
C LYS A 115 -16.38 5.99 3.66
N LYS A 116 -15.21 6.65 3.65
CA LYS A 116 -14.96 7.81 2.76
C LYS A 116 -15.00 7.45 1.27
N ARG A 117 -14.68 6.19 0.93
CA ARG A 117 -14.76 5.64 -0.43
C ARG A 117 -16.16 5.15 -0.80
N GLY A 118 -17.14 5.23 0.10
CA GLY A 118 -18.50 4.72 -0.12
C GLY A 118 -18.56 3.19 -0.17
N GLN A 119 -17.62 2.50 0.47
CA GLN A 119 -17.57 1.03 0.53
C GLN A 119 -18.35 0.47 1.72
N ASP A 120 -19.31 1.22 2.25
CA ASP A 120 -20.16 0.87 3.40
C ASP A 120 -21.56 0.37 3.01
N TYR A 121 -21.85 0.23 1.72
CA TYR A 121 -23.10 -0.32 1.21
C TYR A 121 -22.84 -1.40 0.15
N GLU A 122 -22.70 -2.63 0.62
CA GLU A 122 -23.42 -3.80 0.09
C GLU A 122 -23.54 -4.76 1.27
N SER A 123 -24.63 -4.59 2.03
CA SER A 123 -25.16 -5.69 2.82
C SER A 123 -25.51 -6.77 1.82
N ASP A 124 -24.81 -7.89 1.88
CA ASP A 124 -25.08 -9.11 1.13
C ASP A 124 -26.41 -9.71 1.63
N SER A 125 -27.52 -9.02 1.34
CA SER A 125 -28.89 -9.48 1.58
C SER A 125 -29.39 -10.42 0.48
N ASP A 126 -28.49 -10.87 -0.41
CA ASP A 126 -28.77 -11.82 -1.48
C ASP A 126 -28.06 -13.17 -1.23
N LEU A 127 -27.95 -13.59 0.02
CA LEU A 127 -28.09 -15.02 0.32
C LEU A 127 -29.58 -15.34 0.38
N ASP A 128 -30.13 -15.37 -0.82
CA ASP A 128 -31.24 -16.20 -1.23
C ASP A 128 -31.32 -17.48 -0.40
N TYR A 129 -32.27 -17.43 0.53
CA TYR A 129 -33.05 -18.57 0.99
C TYR A 129 -33.50 -19.37 -0.23
N VAL A 130 -32.72 -20.36 -0.64
CA VAL A 130 -33.19 -21.47 -1.46
C VAL A 130 -33.60 -22.59 -0.52
N GLU A 131 -34.92 -22.74 -0.45
CA GLU A 131 -35.72 -23.74 0.28
C GLU A 131 -35.42 -25.18 -0.16
#